data_AF-A0A7C3R386-F1
#
_entry.id   AF-A0A7C3R386-F1
#
_cell.length_a   1.000
_cell.length_b   1.000
_cell.length_c   1.000
_cell.angle_alpha   90.00
_cell.angle_beta   90.00
_cell.angle_gamma   90.00
#
_symmetry.space_group_name_H-M   'P 1'
#
loop_
_entity.id
_entity.type
_entity.pdbx_description
1 polymer ?
#
loop_
_entity_poly.entity_id
_entity_poly.type
_entity_poly.pdbx_seq_one_letter_code
_entity_poly.pdbx_strand_id
1 'polypeptide(L)'
;MTQEKFLEDIQKVYDYITNKKTDLNELYKYLENNEFDKLDIIDRFAKSLGVELDDELRVALVTRLVNLRDDSFTQVLKKRECNEKQVIEYQEIAYQFARDYWTEYHNDTIEFIESNNLLSPFYRAIFKGVYRVGEKMSLWQSEWTAKIINGVNKELIKKYKTDEAVMEYLEKNNLFDRGHDGEIADRSYSMLVKVNGKYESQAYIKAFKKDVTAVIDKLEDFSDTILELEDNVYNQKWVYYKYLQALIKAFGETRTDKLVHYWAEVDRAWMEIKTPVQIGHPLEYYEDHFRKAVALEWD
;
A
#
# COMPACT_ATOMS: atom_id res chain seq x y z
N MET A 1 -32.26 -0.77 -6.08
CA MET A 1 -31.89 -1.50 -4.85
C MET A 1 -32.24 -0.61 -3.67
N THR A 2 -32.84 -1.14 -2.61
CA THR A 2 -33.13 -0.38 -1.38
C THR A 2 -31.88 -0.33 -0.49
N GLN A 3 -31.81 0.63 0.44
CA GLN A 3 -30.71 0.69 1.42
C GLN A 3 -30.66 -0.54 2.33
N GLU A 4 -31.82 -1.09 2.72
CA GLU A 4 -31.90 -2.33 3.49
C GLU A 4 -31.26 -3.49 2.72
N LYS A 5 -31.65 -3.67 1.45
CA LYS A 5 -31.06 -4.71 0.61
C LYS A 5 -29.56 -4.53 0.39
N PHE A 6 -29.11 -3.27 0.28
CA PHE A 6 -27.70 -2.95 0.19
C PHE A 6 -26.93 -3.37 1.45
N LEU A 7 -27.46 -3.09 2.65
CA LEU A 7 -26.83 -3.48 3.91
C LEU A 7 -26.79 -5.00 4.10
N GLU A 8 -27.83 -5.73 3.68
CA GLU A 8 -27.79 -7.20 3.65
C GLU A 8 -26.69 -7.73 2.74
N ASP A 9 -26.52 -7.14 1.56
CA ASP A 9 -25.46 -7.53 0.64
C ASP A 9 -24.07 -7.20 1.21
N ILE A 10 -23.90 -6.05 1.87
CA ILE A 10 -22.67 -5.70 2.59
C ILE A 10 -22.36 -6.73 3.69
N GLN A 11 -23.37 -7.16 4.46
CA GLN A 11 -23.15 -8.18 5.49
C GLN A 11 -22.64 -9.48 4.88
N LYS A 12 -23.18 -9.91 3.73
CA LYS A 12 -22.68 -11.11 3.04
C LYS A 12 -21.22 -10.98 2.58
N VAL A 13 -20.82 -9.80 2.11
CA VAL A 13 -19.43 -9.52 1.74
C VAL A 13 -18.54 -9.58 2.99
N TYR A 14 -18.98 -8.97 4.09
CA TYR A 14 -18.25 -8.98 5.36
C TYR A 14 -18.09 -10.40 5.92
N ASP A 15 -19.14 -11.21 5.89
CA ASP A 15 -19.12 -12.61 6.32
C ASP A 15 -18.15 -13.43 5.47
N TYR A 16 -18.16 -13.22 4.14
CA TYR A 16 -17.23 -13.89 3.23
C TYR A 16 -15.76 -13.55 3.55
N ILE A 17 -15.44 -12.27 3.70
CA ILE A 17 -14.07 -11.82 4.03
C ILE A 17 -13.65 -12.35 5.41
N THR A 18 -14.56 -12.31 6.39
CA THR A 18 -14.31 -12.80 7.75
C THR A 18 -14.03 -14.31 7.77
N ASN A 19 -14.79 -15.10 7.00
CA ASN A 19 -14.58 -16.53 6.89
C ASN A 19 -13.24 -16.83 6.22
N LYS A 20 -12.91 -16.18 5.10
CA LYS A 20 -11.60 -16.34 4.46
C LYS A 20 -10.45 -15.95 5.38
N LYS A 21 -10.60 -14.89 6.19
CA LYS A 21 -9.57 -14.49 7.15
C LYS A 21 -9.43 -15.51 8.28
N THR A 22 -10.54 -16.09 8.74
CA THR A 22 -10.54 -17.20 9.70
C THR A 22 -9.77 -18.39 9.14
N ASP A 23 -10.07 -18.79 7.90
CA ASP A 23 -9.38 -19.90 7.22
C ASP A 23 -7.87 -19.63 7.08
N LEU A 24 -7.48 -18.40 6.74
CA LEU A 24 -6.08 -18.01 6.69
C LEU A 24 -5.41 -18.04 8.08
N ASN A 25 -6.13 -17.68 9.13
CA ASN A 25 -5.61 -17.74 10.50
C ASN A 25 -5.43 -19.18 11.01
N GLU A 26 -6.08 -20.18 10.41
CA GLU A 26 -5.84 -21.60 10.75
C GLU A 26 -4.38 -22.02 10.51
N LEU A 27 -3.64 -21.32 9.63
CA LEU A 27 -2.20 -21.57 9.45
C LEU A 27 -1.42 -21.47 10.77
N TYR A 28 -1.82 -20.59 11.69
CA TYR A 28 -1.22 -20.53 13.02
C TYR A 28 -1.53 -21.77 13.85
N LYS A 29 -2.77 -22.28 13.78
CA LYS A 29 -3.16 -23.49 14.52
C LYS A 29 -2.45 -24.74 13.98
N TYR A 30 -2.32 -24.86 12.67
CA TYR A 30 -1.55 -25.96 12.07
C TYR A 30 -0.08 -25.91 12.50
N LEU A 31 0.48 -24.71 12.63
CA LEU A 31 1.83 -24.53 13.17
C LEU A 31 1.92 -24.97 14.64
N GLU A 32 0.97 -24.55 15.50
CA GLU A 32 0.93 -24.92 16.92
C GLU A 32 0.77 -26.44 17.14
N ASN A 33 -0.02 -27.09 16.28
CA ASN A 33 -0.29 -28.53 16.35
C ASN A 33 0.77 -29.41 15.64
N ASN A 34 1.79 -28.80 15.02
CA ASN A 34 2.77 -29.49 14.16
C ASN A 34 2.16 -30.22 12.96
N GLU A 35 1.03 -29.73 12.43
CA GLU A 35 0.35 -30.24 11.24
C GLU A 35 0.97 -29.65 9.96
N PHE A 36 2.28 -29.87 9.77
CA PHE A 36 3.06 -29.22 8.70
C PHE A 36 2.61 -29.60 7.29
N ASP A 37 1.96 -30.75 7.10
CA ASP A 37 1.36 -31.18 5.84
C ASP A 37 0.25 -30.22 5.35
N LYS A 38 -0.34 -29.43 6.25
CA LYS A 38 -1.36 -28.41 5.93
C LYS A 38 -0.78 -27.03 5.62
N LEU A 39 0.54 -26.88 5.57
CA LEU A 39 1.25 -25.62 5.37
C LEU A 39 1.89 -25.50 3.97
N ASP A 40 1.32 -26.13 2.94
CA ASP A 40 1.85 -26.11 1.56
C ASP A 40 2.16 -24.69 1.04
N ILE A 41 1.31 -23.71 1.37
CA ILE A 41 1.56 -22.31 0.97
C ILE A 41 2.86 -21.77 1.57
N ILE A 42 3.21 -22.17 2.80
CA ILE A 42 4.45 -21.78 3.47
C ILE A 42 5.64 -22.53 2.90
N ASP A 43 5.47 -23.79 2.49
CA ASP A 43 6.52 -24.54 1.79
C ASP A 43 6.84 -23.91 0.43
N ARG A 44 5.81 -23.50 -0.32
CA ARG A 44 5.97 -22.74 -1.56
C ARG A 44 6.63 -21.38 -1.33
N PHE A 45 6.31 -20.72 -0.23
CA PHE A 45 6.96 -19.47 0.18
C PHE A 45 8.45 -19.71 0.47
N ALA A 46 8.79 -20.68 1.31
CA ALA A 46 10.19 -21.00 1.60
C ALA A 46 10.98 -21.37 0.34
N LYS A 47 10.33 -22.07 -0.60
CA LYS A 47 10.91 -22.42 -1.90
C LYS A 47 11.16 -21.20 -2.78
N SER A 48 10.29 -20.18 -2.78
CA SER A 48 10.52 -18.95 -3.55
C SER A 48 11.74 -18.17 -3.02
N LEU A 49 11.99 -18.26 -1.72
CA LEU A 49 13.19 -17.72 -1.07
C LEU A 49 14.44 -18.57 -1.35
N GLY A 50 14.30 -19.84 -1.74
CA GLY A 50 15.43 -20.73 -1.97
C GLY A 50 16.19 -21.10 -0.68
N VAL A 51 15.52 -21.04 0.47
CA VAL A 51 16.12 -21.33 1.79
C VAL A 51 15.53 -22.60 2.39
N GLU A 52 16.33 -23.30 3.20
CA GLU A 52 15.83 -24.44 3.98
C GLU A 52 14.86 -23.97 5.07
N LEU A 53 13.72 -24.65 5.14
CA LEU A 53 12.65 -24.34 6.07
C LEU A 53 12.89 -25.04 7.41
N ASP A 54 13.16 -24.25 8.45
CA ASP A 54 13.15 -24.68 9.84
C ASP A 54 11.92 -24.11 10.57
N ASP A 55 11.75 -24.48 11.84
CA ASP A 55 10.58 -24.09 12.62
C ASP A 55 10.50 -22.58 12.86
N GLU A 56 11.63 -21.91 13.12
CA GLU A 56 11.67 -20.45 13.30
C GLU A 56 11.26 -19.71 12.01
N LEU A 57 11.80 -20.13 10.87
CA LEU A 57 11.44 -19.57 9.58
C LEU A 57 9.98 -19.86 9.24
N ARG A 58 9.46 -21.04 9.56
CA ARG A 58 8.04 -21.37 9.32
C ARG A 58 7.12 -20.41 10.06
N VAL A 59 7.39 -20.11 11.34
CA VAL A 59 6.65 -19.10 12.12
C VAL A 59 6.74 -17.73 11.49
N ALA A 60 7.94 -17.33 11.06
CA ALA A 60 8.17 -16.04 10.45
C ALA A 60 7.42 -15.89 9.12
N LEU A 61 7.41 -16.92 8.27
CA LEU A 61 6.71 -16.91 6.98
C LEU A 61 5.18 -16.93 7.15
N VAL A 62 4.64 -17.69 8.11
CA VAL A 62 3.21 -17.60 8.47
C VAL A 62 2.88 -16.17 8.91
N THR A 63 3.71 -15.57 9.75
CA THR A 63 3.50 -14.19 10.22
C THR A 63 3.58 -13.17 9.09
N ARG A 64 4.52 -13.33 8.16
CA ARG A 64 4.65 -12.48 6.99
C ARG A 64 3.44 -12.57 6.07
N LEU A 65 2.92 -13.76 5.85
CA LEU A 65 1.76 -13.97 4.98
C LEU A 65 0.46 -13.50 5.64
N VAL A 66 0.18 -13.94 6.87
CA VAL A 66 -1.11 -13.73 7.54
C VAL A 66 -1.26 -12.30 8.05
N ASN A 67 -0.20 -11.75 8.66
CA ASN A 67 -0.23 -10.46 9.33
C ASN A 67 0.46 -9.35 8.55
N LEU A 68 1.03 -9.66 7.38
CA LEU A 68 1.79 -8.71 6.56
C LEU A 68 3.00 -8.07 7.28
N ARG A 69 3.47 -8.65 8.40
CA ARG A 69 4.62 -8.15 9.17
C ARG A 69 5.92 -8.84 8.81
N ASP A 70 7.01 -8.10 8.71
CA ASP A 70 8.31 -8.61 8.30
C ASP A 70 9.36 -8.68 9.42
N ASP A 71 9.04 -8.18 10.63
CA ASP A 71 9.99 -8.11 11.76
C ASP A 71 10.58 -9.47 12.13
N SER A 72 9.71 -10.48 12.31
CA SER A 72 10.12 -11.83 12.70
C SER A 72 10.96 -12.48 11.61
N PHE A 73 10.61 -12.27 10.34
CA PHE A 73 11.38 -12.74 9.20
C PHE A 73 12.77 -12.12 9.17
N THR A 74 12.86 -10.80 9.34
CA THR A 74 14.13 -10.07 9.39
C THR A 74 15.01 -10.56 10.55
N GLN A 75 14.43 -10.85 11.71
CA GLN A 75 15.16 -11.41 12.85
C GLN A 75 15.72 -12.81 12.54
N VAL A 76 14.94 -13.68 11.91
CA VAL A 76 15.40 -15.02 11.49
C VAL A 76 16.56 -14.91 10.50
N LEU A 77 16.47 -14.03 9.50
CA LEU A 77 17.57 -13.82 8.55
C LEU A 77 18.86 -13.33 9.22
N LYS A 78 18.73 -12.41 10.21
CA LYS A 78 19.87 -11.93 11.00
C LYS A 78 20.51 -13.04 11.84
N LYS A 79 19.71 -13.92 12.46
CA LYS A 79 20.23 -15.10 13.20
C LYS A 79 20.96 -16.08 12.28
N ARG A 80 20.52 -16.19 11.02
CA ARG A 80 21.19 -16.97 9.97
C ARG A 80 22.43 -16.26 9.37
N GLU A 81 22.92 -15.21 10.02
CA GLU A 81 24.10 -14.44 9.62
C GLU A 81 24.02 -13.86 8.18
N CYS A 82 22.79 -13.65 7.67
CA CYS A 82 22.61 -13.01 6.37
C CYS A 82 23.11 -11.57 6.44
N ASN A 83 23.93 -11.17 5.45
CA ASN A 83 24.37 -9.79 5.36
C ASN A 83 23.23 -8.88 4.89
N GLU A 84 23.41 -7.56 5.03
CA GLU A 84 22.39 -6.57 4.71
C GLU A 84 21.83 -6.69 3.28
N LYS A 85 22.69 -6.97 2.29
CA LYS A 85 22.25 -7.11 0.90
C LYS A 85 21.35 -8.34 0.74
N GLN A 86 21.74 -9.46 1.34
CA GLN A 86 20.92 -10.69 1.33
C GLN A 86 19.59 -10.48 2.04
N VAL A 87 19.58 -9.77 3.18
CA VAL A 87 18.34 -9.46 3.90
C VAL A 87 17.37 -8.66 3.01
N ILE A 88 17.86 -7.64 2.31
CA ILE A 88 17.03 -6.85 1.37
C ILE A 88 16.48 -7.72 0.24
N GLU A 89 17.32 -8.57 -0.36
CA GLU A 89 16.91 -9.48 -1.44
C GLU A 89 15.80 -10.44 -0.96
N TYR A 90 15.95 -11.04 0.22
CA TYR A 90 14.92 -11.91 0.80
C TYR A 90 13.65 -11.16 1.20
N GLN A 91 13.75 -9.95 1.75
CA GLN A 91 12.60 -9.12 2.08
C GLN A 91 11.79 -8.77 0.82
N GLU A 92 12.45 -8.47 -0.30
CA GLU A 92 11.78 -8.19 -1.57
C GLU A 92 11.05 -9.43 -2.10
N ILE A 93 11.70 -10.60 -2.11
CA ILE A 93 11.04 -11.86 -2.52
C ILE A 93 9.84 -12.14 -1.60
N ALA A 94 9.98 -11.90 -0.30
CA ALA A 94 8.91 -12.08 0.66
C ALA A 94 7.76 -11.09 0.50
N TYR A 95 8.05 -9.85 0.13
CA TYR A 95 7.05 -8.88 -0.26
C TYR A 95 6.29 -9.34 -1.51
N GLN A 96 7.00 -9.72 -2.58
CA GLN A 96 6.39 -10.17 -3.84
C GLN A 96 5.47 -11.38 -3.63
N PHE A 97 5.92 -12.38 -2.85
CA PHE A 97 5.10 -13.54 -2.55
C PHE A 97 3.81 -13.17 -1.81
N ALA A 98 3.92 -12.36 -0.75
CA ALA A 98 2.76 -11.91 0.02
C ALA A 98 1.82 -11.06 -0.85
N ARG A 99 2.37 -10.13 -1.64
CA ARG A 99 1.63 -9.30 -2.58
C ARG A 99 0.80 -10.15 -3.55
N ASP A 100 1.43 -11.13 -4.20
CA ASP A 100 0.76 -11.95 -5.20
C ASP A 100 -0.35 -12.79 -4.57
N TYR A 101 -0.11 -13.35 -3.37
CA TYR A 101 -1.13 -14.06 -2.60
C TYR A 101 -2.32 -13.15 -2.25
N TRP A 102 -2.07 -11.96 -1.70
CA TRP A 102 -3.14 -11.04 -1.29
C TRP A 102 -3.87 -10.44 -2.48
N THR A 103 -3.19 -10.20 -3.60
CA THR A 103 -3.82 -9.75 -4.85
C THR A 103 -4.84 -10.78 -5.33
N GLU A 104 -4.50 -12.07 -5.30
CA GLU A 104 -5.44 -13.14 -5.64
C GLU A 104 -6.58 -13.25 -4.60
N TYR A 105 -6.23 -13.17 -3.32
CA TYR A 105 -7.20 -13.20 -2.22
C TYR A 105 -8.29 -12.11 -2.37
N HIS A 106 -7.88 -10.91 -2.78
CA HIS A 106 -8.78 -9.80 -3.06
C HIS A 106 -9.55 -9.99 -4.37
N ASN A 107 -8.92 -10.53 -5.42
CA ASN A 107 -9.60 -10.86 -6.67
C ASN A 107 -10.79 -11.81 -6.43
N ASP A 108 -10.60 -12.88 -5.66
CA ASP A 108 -11.67 -13.80 -5.27
C ASP A 108 -12.86 -13.08 -4.61
N THR A 109 -12.57 -12.02 -3.83
CA THR A 109 -13.61 -11.22 -3.15
C THR A 109 -14.41 -10.43 -4.17
N ILE A 110 -13.75 -9.85 -5.17
CA ILE A 110 -14.40 -9.20 -6.31
C ILE A 110 -15.27 -10.20 -7.08
N GLU A 111 -14.73 -11.39 -7.38
CA GLU A 111 -15.44 -12.45 -8.09
C GLU A 111 -16.66 -12.96 -7.30
N PHE A 112 -16.54 -13.07 -5.98
CA PHE A 112 -17.65 -13.43 -5.10
C PHE A 112 -18.78 -12.39 -5.17
N ILE A 113 -18.45 -11.10 -5.07
CA ILE A 113 -19.42 -10.00 -5.17
C ILE A 113 -20.16 -10.06 -6.51
N GLU A 114 -19.43 -10.26 -7.61
CA GLU A 114 -19.99 -10.31 -8.97
C GLU A 114 -20.84 -11.54 -9.21
N SER A 115 -20.33 -12.73 -8.87
CA SER A 115 -21.00 -14.01 -9.13
C SER A 115 -22.30 -14.16 -8.35
N ASN A 116 -22.38 -13.50 -7.18
CA ASN A 116 -23.59 -13.47 -6.36
C ASN A 116 -24.47 -12.24 -6.64
N ASN A 117 -24.09 -11.40 -7.61
CA ASN A 117 -24.79 -10.16 -8.00
C ASN A 117 -25.09 -9.26 -6.79
N LEU A 118 -24.15 -9.19 -5.84
CA LEU A 118 -24.27 -8.38 -4.63
C LEU A 118 -24.05 -6.90 -4.94
N LEU A 119 -24.69 -6.01 -4.18
CA LEU A 119 -24.55 -4.54 -4.30
C LEU A 119 -25.12 -3.99 -5.62
N SER A 120 -25.21 -2.66 -5.74
CA SER A 120 -25.60 -2.04 -7.01
C SER A 120 -24.43 -2.06 -8.01
N PRO A 121 -24.68 -1.91 -9.33
CA PRO A 121 -23.61 -1.79 -10.32
C PRO A 121 -22.59 -0.71 -9.98
N PHE A 122 -23.04 0.43 -9.44
CA PHE A 122 -22.16 1.52 -8.98
C PHE A 122 -21.19 1.05 -7.89
N TYR A 123 -21.68 0.39 -6.82
CA TYR A 123 -20.79 -0.06 -5.74
C TYR A 123 -19.90 -1.23 -6.14
N ARG A 124 -20.35 -2.11 -7.03
CA ARG A 124 -19.46 -3.12 -7.62
C ARG A 124 -18.32 -2.50 -8.40
N ALA A 125 -18.59 -1.42 -9.14
CA ALA A 125 -17.54 -0.65 -9.80
C ALA A 125 -16.60 0.01 -8.79
N ILE A 126 -17.08 0.46 -7.62
CA ILE A 126 -16.21 0.94 -6.54
C ILE A 126 -15.21 -0.15 -6.11
N PHE A 127 -15.68 -1.34 -5.73
CA PHE A 127 -14.81 -2.45 -5.31
C PHE A 127 -13.80 -2.84 -6.41
N LYS A 128 -14.25 -2.97 -7.65
CA LYS A 128 -13.38 -3.27 -8.80
C LYS A 128 -12.34 -2.18 -9.05
N GLY A 129 -12.73 -0.92 -8.95
CA GLY A 129 -11.84 0.22 -9.14
C GLY A 129 -10.75 0.29 -8.08
N VAL A 130 -11.14 0.13 -6.81
CA VAL A 130 -10.21 0.05 -5.67
C VAL A 130 -9.21 -1.08 -5.89
N TYR A 131 -9.69 -2.30 -6.18
CA TYR A 131 -8.81 -3.45 -6.45
C TYR A 131 -7.77 -3.16 -7.55
N ARG A 132 -8.21 -2.63 -8.70
CA ARG A 132 -7.34 -2.36 -9.85
C ARG A 132 -6.29 -1.27 -9.59
N VAL A 133 -6.64 -0.25 -8.80
CA VAL A 133 -5.69 0.78 -8.36
C VAL A 133 -4.69 0.17 -7.37
N GLY A 134 -5.18 -0.63 -6.41
CA GLY A 134 -4.37 -1.34 -5.42
C GLY A 134 -3.33 -2.28 -6.04
N GLU A 135 -3.66 -2.94 -7.16
CA GLU A 135 -2.68 -3.73 -7.92
C GLU A 135 -1.49 -2.87 -8.39
N LYS A 136 -1.73 -1.64 -8.84
CA LYS A 136 -0.67 -0.75 -9.32
C LYS A 136 0.13 -0.15 -8.18
N MET A 137 -0.53 0.22 -7.08
CA MET A 137 0.17 0.69 -5.88
C MET A 137 1.05 -0.41 -5.27
N SER A 138 0.57 -1.65 -5.24
CA SER A 138 1.33 -2.81 -4.79
C SER A 138 2.53 -3.12 -5.69
N LEU A 139 2.42 -2.94 -7.01
CA LEU A 139 3.57 -3.09 -7.90
C LEU A 139 4.61 -1.96 -7.67
N TRP A 140 4.15 -0.75 -7.38
CA TRP A 140 5.02 0.40 -7.13
C TRP A 140 5.83 0.27 -5.82
N GLN A 141 5.29 -0.38 -4.79
CA GLN A 141 5.93 -0.48 -3.46
C GLN A 141 7.34 -1.08 -3.50
N SER A 142 7.61 -2.04 -4.40
CA SER A 142 8.95 -2.61 -4.59
C SER A 142 9.97 -1.53 -4.96
N GLU A 143 9.66 -0.69 -5.95
CA GLU A 143 10.53 0.41 -6.37
C GLU A 143 10.62 1.51 -5.30
N TRP A 144 9.51 1.81 -4.64
CA TRP A 144 9.47 2.79 -3.55
C TRP A 144 10.41 2.38 -2.40
N THR A 145 10.30 1.15 -1.93
CA THR A 145 11.12 0.58 -0.86
C THR A 145 12.58 0.51 -1.28
N ALA A 146 12.85 0.06 -2.51
CA ALA A 146 14.21 -0.05 -3.04
C ALA A 146 14.92 1.32 -3.08
N LYS A 147 14.25 2.36 -3.55
CA LYS A 147 14.86 3.69 -3.74
C LYS A 147 14.94 4.52 -2.47
N ILE A 148 13.90 4.51 -1.64
CA ILE A 148 13.82 5.37 -0.46
C ILE A 148 14.44 4.65 0.73
N ILE A 149 13.85 3.53 1.15
CA ILE A 149 14.24 2.82 2.37
C ILE A 149 15.61 2.18 2.20
N ASN A 150 15.79 1.38 1.15
CA ASN A 150 17.04 0.65 0.90
C ASN A 150 18.08 1.46 0.12
N GLY A 151 17.70 2.61 -0.42
CA GLY A 151 18.56 3.51 -1.16
C GLY A 151 18.92 4.74 -0.34
N VAL A 152 18.18 5.82 -0.54
CA VAL A 152 18.46 7.16 0.02
C VAL A 152 18.69 7.11 1.53
N ASN A 153 17.84 6.45 2.30
CA ASN A 153 17.95 6.41 3.76
C ASN A 153 19.26 5.75 4.20
N LYS A 154 19.63 4.64 3.57
CA LYS A 154 20.90 3.93 3.83
C LYS A 154 22.12 4.75 3.38
N GLU A 155 22.03 5.47 2.28
CA GLU A 155 23.10 6.37 1.83
C GLU A 155 23.32 7.54 2.82
N LEU A 156 22.23 8.14 3.30
CA LEU A 156 22.27 9.24 4.26
C LEU A 156 22.88 8.79 5.59
N ILE A 157 22.40 7.68 6.17
CA ILE A 157 22.94 7.20 7.45
C ILE A 157 24.40 6.76 7.33
N LYS A 158 24.79 6.13 6.21
CA LYS A 158 26.20 5.78 5.95
C LYS A 158 27.10 7.01 5.87
N LYS A 159 26.61 8.12 5.34
CA LYS A 159 27.35 9.37 5.18
C LYS A 159 27.44 10.16 6.47
N TYR A 160 26.32 10.35 7.17
CA TYR A 160 26.22 11.24 8.33
C TYR A 160 26.33 10.53 9.68
N LYS A 161 26.31 9.19 9.69
CA LYS A 161 26.57 8.29 10.83
C LYS A 161 25.52 8.26 11.94
N THR A 162 24.79 9.35 12.18
CA THR A 162 23.71 9.40 13.17
C THR A 162 22.45 10.02 12.57
N ASP A 163 21.30 9.70 13.15
CA ASP A 163 20.00 10.19 12.69
C ASP A 163 19.91 11.72 12.85
N GLU A 164 20.46 12.28 13.94
CA GLU A 164 20.49 13.73 14.18
C GLU A 164 21.25 14.46 13.08
N ALA A 165 22.41 13.93 12.68
CA ALA A 165 23.23 14.52 11.62
C ALA A 165 22.55 14.41 10.24
N VAL A 166 21.74 13.38 10.00
CA VAL A 166 20.88 13.29 8.81
C VAL A 166 19.81 14.38 8.85
N MET A 167 19.10 14.52 9.98
CA MET A 167 18.05 15.53 10.12
C MET A 167 18.58 16.95 9.95
N GLU A 168 19.70 17.31 10.60
CA GLU A 168 20.36 18.61 10.43
C GLU A 168 20.75 18.87 8.96
N TYR A 169 21.22 17.83 8.26
CA TYR A 169 21.53 17.94 6.83
C TYR A 169 20.28 18.25 6.00
N LEU A 170 19.18 17.54 6.25
CA LEU A 170 17.92 17.73 5.53
C LEU A 170 17.35 19.14 5.76
N GLU A 171 17.36 19.62 7.01
CA GLU A 171 16.90 20.96 7.38
C GLU A 171 17.74 22.05 6.72
N LYS A 172 19.07 21.98 6.89
CA LYS A 172 20.02 22.98 6.34
C LYS A 172 19.94 23.11 4.83
N ASN A 173 19.54 22.05 4.13
CA ASN A 173 19.46 22.01 2.67
C ASN A 173 18.02 22.14 2.15
N ASN A 174 17.02 22.42 3.00
CA ASN A 174 15.62 22.57 2.62
C ASN A 174 15.05 21.35 1.87
N LEU A 175 15.33 20.15 2.37
CA LEU A 175 14.99 18.89 1.69
C LEU A 175 13.65 18.27 2.12
N PHE A 176 12.93 18.91 3.03
CA PHE A 176 11.57 18.51 3.40
C PHE A 176 10.52 19.15 2.48
N ASP A 177 9.39 18.47 2.32
CA ASP A 177 8.23 19.09 1.69
C ASP A 177 7.65 20.17 2.61
N ARG A 178 7.06 21.20 2.00
CA ARG A 178 6.48 22.33 2.72
C ARG A 178 4.98 22.23 2.73
N GLY A 179 4.40 22.49 3.90
CA GLY A 179 2.97 22.51 4.13
C GLY A 179 2.35 23.86 3.81
N HIS A 180 1.21 24.12 4.45
CA HIS A 180 0.55 25.42 4.41
C HIS A 180 1.48 26.49 5.03
N ASP A 181 1.43 27.70 4.48
CA ASP A 181 2.21 28.86 4.93
C ASP A 181 3.75 28.73 4.86
N GLY A 182 4.26 27.67 4.21
CA GLY A 182 5.68 27.48 3.94
C GLY A 182 6.46 26.75 5.04
N GLU A 183 5.77 26.29 6.09
CA GLU A 183 6.33 25.46 7.17
C GLU A 183 6.73 24.07 6.68
N ILE A 184 7.63 23.39 7.40
CA ILE A 184 7.96 21.99 7.11
C ILE A 184 6.71 21.14 7.36
N ALA A 185 6.35 20.32 6.37
CA ALA A 185 5.21 19.43 6.48
C ALA A 185 5.52 18.23 7.36
N ASP A 186 4.49 17.70 8.03
CA ASP A 186 4.61 16.47 8.81
C ASP A 186 4.86 15.22 7.95
N ARG A 187 4.60 15.32 6.64
CA ARG A 187 4.67 14.22 5.68
C ARG A 187 5.23 14.69 4.35
N SER A 188 5.90 13.80 3.64
CA SER A 188 6.44 14.07 2.30
C SER A 188 5.74 13.21 1.23
N TYR A 189 5.41 13.79 0.09
CA TYR A 189 4.84 13.08 -1.07
C TYR A 189 5.82 13.07 -2.25
N SER A 190 7.09 13.02 -1.90
CA SER A 190 8.24 13.20 -2.76
C SER A 190 9.39 12.33 -2.25
N MET A 191 10.37 12.08 -3.11
CA MET A 191 11.63 11.45 -2.71
C MET A 191 12.82 12.35 -3.00
N LEU A 192 13.92 12.12 -2.31
CA LEU A 192 15.18 12.74 -2.67
C LEU A 192 15.79 12.04 -3.87
N VAL A 193 16.22 12.82 -4.86
CA VAL A 193 17.00 12.34 -5.99
C VAL A 193 18.31 13.11 -6.09
N LYS A 194 19.35 12.46 -6.62
CA LYS A 194 20.64 13.11 -6.86
C LYS A 194 20.63 13.82 -8.21
N VAL A 195 20.75 15.14 -8.20
CA VAL A 195 20.93 15.99 -9.38
C VAL A 195 22.28 16.69 -9.23
N ASN A 196 23.19 16.48 -10.19
CA ASN A 196 24.54 17.08 -10.17
C ASN A 196 25.31 16.84 -8.85
N GLY A 197 25.12 15.66 -8.24
CA GLY A 197 25.78 15.27 -6.99
C GLY A 197 25.17 15.86 -5.70
N LYS A 198 24.06 16.60 -5.79
CA LYS A 198 23.30 17.11 -4.64
C LYS A 198 21.92 16.47 -4.59
N TYR A 199 21.36 16.31 -3.39
CA TYR A 199 19.99 15.87 -3.24
C TYR A 199 19.03 17.03 -3.51
N GLU A 200 17.93 16.72 -4.21
CA GLU A 200 16.78 17.60 -4.43
C GLU A 200 15.50 16.80 -4.16
N SER A 201 14.47 17.45 -3.62
CA SER A 201 13.14 16.85 -3.49
C SER A 201 12.44 16.79 -4.86
N GLN A 202 11.93 15.62 -5.24
CA GLN A 202 11.11 15.44 -6.43
C GLN A 202 9.82 14.69 -6.09
N ALA A 203 8.70 15.26 -6.54
CA ALA A 203 7.38 14.64 -6.46
C ALA A 203 7.40 13.21 -7.02
N TYR A 204 6.58 12.32 -6.44
CA TYR A 204 6.55 10.91 -6.84
C TYR A 204 6.30 10.70 -8.34
N ILE A 205 5.44 11.48 -9.00
CA ILE A 205 5.22 11.39 -10.46
C ILE A 205 6.48 11.64 -11.29
N LYS A 206 7.45 12.40 -10.78
CA LYS A 206 8.74 12.59 -11.45
C LYS A 206 9.70 11.45 -11.14
N ALA A 207 9.77 11.05 -9.88
CA ALA A 207 10.78 10.11 -9.42
C ALA A 207 10.43 8.63 -9.69
N PHE A 208 9.13 8.32 -9.77
CA PHE A 208 8.54 7.02 -10.06
C PHE A 208 7.57 7.13 -11.26
N LYS A 209 8.01 7.82 -12.31
CA LYS A 209 7.15 8.19 -13.44
C LYS A 209 6.29 7.05 -13.98
N LYS A 210 6.90 5.89 -14.24
CA LYS A 210 6.19 4.72 -14.79
C LYS A 210 5.09 4.25 -13.83
N ASP A 211 5.42 4.09 -12.56
CA ASP A 211 4.55 3.46 -11.57
C ASP A 211 3.39 4.39 -11.18
N VAL A 212 3.68 5.68 -10.96
CA VAL A 212 2.64 6.68 -10.64
C VAL A 212 1.72 6.93 -11.83
N THR A 213 2.26 6.94 -13.06
CA THR A 213 1.40 7.02 -14.26
C THR A 213 0.45 5.83 -14.32
N ALA A 214 0.92 4.61 -14.05
CA ALA A 214 0.05 3.44 -14.05
C ALA A 214 -1.07 3.51 -12.98
N VAL A 215 -0.80 4.12 -11.82
CA VAL A 215 -1.82 4.39 -10.79
C VAL A 215 -2.83 5.42 -11.29
N ILE A 216 -2.36 6.53 -11.86
CA ILE A 216 -3.22 7.58 -12.43
C ILE A 216 -4.11 7.01 -13.53
N ASP A 217 -3.56 6.24 -14.46
CA ASP A 217 -4.32 5.60 -15.55
C ASP A 217 -5.46 4.73 -14.99
N LYS A 218 -5.22 3.99 -13.89
CA LYS A 218 -6.26 3.17 -13.25
C LYS A 218 -7.29 3.99 -12.48
N LEU A 219 -6.90 5.11 -11.89
CA LEU A 219 -7.83 6.05 -11.28
C LEU A 219 -8.71 6.75 -12.33
N GLU A 220 -8.16 7.08 -13.50
CA GLU A 220 -8.90 7.64 -14.64
C GLU A 220 -9.91 6.62 -15.18
N ASP A 221 -9.48 5.39 -15.47
CA ASP A 221 -10.37 4.28 -15.86
C ASP A 221 -11.52 4.09 -14.84
N PHE A 222 -11.19 4.17 -13.55
CA PHE A 222 -12.16 4.03 -12.46
C PHE A 222 -13.14 5.21 -12.44
N SER A 223 -12.63 6.44 -12.54
CA SER A 223 -13.42 7.67 -12.62
C SER A 223 -14.41 7.65 -13.79
N ASP A 224 -13.96 7.23 -14.97
CA ASP A 224 -14.80 7.11 -16.16
C ASP A 224 -15.88 6.04 -15.97
N THR A 225 -15.53 4.89 -15.39
CA THR A 225 -16.47 3.81 -15.13
C THR A 225 -17.62 4.26 -14.21
N ILE A 226 -17.32 4.98 -13.13
CA ILE A 226 -18.36 5.42 -12.19
C ILE A 226 -19.21 6.56 -12.76
N LEU A 227 -18.69 7.32 -13.73
CA LEU A 227 -19.41 8.39 -14.41
C LEU A 227 -20.58 7.84 -15.25
N GLU A 228 -20.44 6.63 -15.79
CA GLU A 228 -21.48 5.95 -16.59
C GLU A 228 -22.55 5.24 -15.74
N LEU A 229 -22.36 5.16 -14.42
CA LEU A 229 -23.23 4.43 -13.51
C LEU A 229 -24.03 5.36 -12.61
N GLU A 230 -25.25 4.97 -12.24
CA GLU A 230 -26.08 5.74 -11.30
C GLU A 230 -26.02 5.17 -9.88
N ASP A 231 -25.79 6.04 -8.91
CA ASP A 231 -25.93 5.71 -7.49
C ASP A 231 -27.36 6.00 -7.01
N ASN A 232 -28.24 5.04 -7.24
CA ASN A 232 -29.63 5.10 -6.79
C ASN A 232 -29.84 4.67 -5.32
N VAL A 233 -28.77 4.35 -4.58
CA VAL A 233 -28.87 3.85 -3.18
C VAL A 233 -28.59 4.97 -2.19
N TYR A 234 -27.51 5.74 -2.39
CA TYR A 234 -27.11 6.83 -1.50
C TYR A 234 -26.94 8.19 -2.19
N ASN A 235 -27.03 8.25 -3.52
CA ASN A 235 -26.92 9.47 -4.32
C ASN A 235 -25.62 10.27 -4.06
N GLN A 236 -24.49 9.57 -3.90
CA GLN A 236 -23.16 10.14 -3.65
C GLN A 236 -22.15 9.93 -4.79
N LYS A 237 -22.61 9.51 -5.99
CA LYS A 237 -21.78 9.39 -7.21
C LYS A 237 -20.77 10.53 -7.38
N TRP A 238 -21.26 11.78 -7.30
CA TRP A 238 -20.42 12.96 -7.51
C TRP A 238 -19.40 13.21 -6.40
N VAL A 239 -19.66 12.73 -5.18
CA VAL A 239 -18.72 12.79 -4.05
C VAL A 239 -17.56 11.82 -4.31
N TYR A 240 -17.86 10.59 -4.71
CA TYR A 240 -16.84 9.62 -5.13
C TYR A 240 -16.03 10.12 -6.33
N TYR A 241 -16.70 10.65 -7.35
CA TYR A 241 -16.04 11.22 -8.52
C TYR A 241 -15.07 12.34 -8.12
N LYS A 242 -15.52 13.27 -7.26
CA LYS A 242 -14.67 14.35 -6.75
C LYS A 242 -13.45 13.82 -5.98
N TYR A 243 -13.61 12.76 -5.18
CA TYR A 243 -12.50 12.11 -4.49
C TYR A 243 -11.48 11.51 -5.48
N LEU A 244 -11.93 10.76 -6.49
CA LEU A 244 -11.04 10.20 -7.51
C LEU A 244 -10.30 11.29 -8.29
N GLN A 245 -10.98 12.38 -8.64
CA GLN A 245 -10.36 13.53 -9.30
C GLN A 245 -9.32 14.23 -8.42
N ALA A 246 -9.57 14.32 -7.11
CA ALA A 246 -8.59 14.84 -6.16
C ALA A 246 -7.34 13.96 -6.10
N LEU A 247 -7.51 12.62 -6.08
CA LEU A 247 -6.40 11.67 -6.11
C LEU A 247 -5.58 11.78 -7.39
N ILE A 248 -6.22 11.78 -8.56
CA ILE A 248 -5.55 11.94 -9.87
C ILE A 248 -4.71 13.22 -9.87
N LYS A 249 -5.27 14.32 -9.39
CA LYS A 249 -4.58 15.61 -9.30
C LYS A 249 -3.40 15.58 -8.34
N ALA A 250 -3.56 14.97 -7.16
CA ALA A 250 -2.51 14.87 -6.15
C ALA A 250 -1.36 13.99 -6.64
N PHE A 251 -1.65 12.82 -7.20
CA PHE A 251 -0.64 11.94 -7.80
C PHE A 251 0.05 12.60 -9.00
N GLY A 252 -0.68 13.36 -9.81
CA GLY A 252 -0.14 14.05 -10.99
C GLY A 252 0.64 15.34 -10.70
N GLU A 253 0.66 15.84 -9.46
CA GLU A 253 1.33 17.10 -9.14
C GLU A 253 2.86 16.95 -9.19
N THR A 254 3.51 17.84 -9.93
CA THR A 254 4.95 17.80 -10.19
C THR A 254 5.76 18.80 -9.38
N ARG A 255 5.10 19.73 -8.70
CA ARG A 255 5.66 20.82 -7.91
C ARG A 255 5.60 20.46 -6.43
N THR A 256 6.77 20.36 -5.80
CA THR A 256 6.89 19.90 -4.41
C THR A 256 6.24 20.83 -3.41
N ASP A 257 6.19 22.14 -3.69
CA ASP A 257 5.51 23.16 -2.86
C ASP A 257 3.98 23.10 -2.91
N LYS A 258 3.40 22.26 -3.79
CA LYS A 258 1.95 22.08 -3.94
C LYS A 258 1.46 20.69 -3.51
N LEU A 259 2.36 19.76 -3.24
CA LEU A 259 2.00 18.37 -2.91
C LEU A 259 1.08 18.30 -1.69
N VAL A 260 1.51 18.89 -0.56
CA VAL A 260 0.74 18.87 0.69
C VAL A 260 -0.63 19.52 0.51
N HIS A 261 -0.72 20.59 -0.27
CA HIS A 261 -2.00 21.24 -0.56
C HIS A 261 -2.96 20.30 -1.29
N TYR A 262 -2.52 19.59 -2.34
CA TYR A 262 -3.41 18.70 -3.09
C TYR A 262 -3.75 17.43 -2.32
N TRP A 263 -2.85 16.90 -1.51
CA TRP A 263 -3.19 15.81 -0.59
C TRP A 263 -4.19 16.24 0.48
N ALA A 264 -4.12 17.48 0.97
CA ALA A 264 -5.17 18.02 1.84
C ALA A 264 -6.53 18.20 1.11
N GLU A 265 -6.55 18.41 -0.22
CA GLU A 265 -7.79 18.37 -0.99
C GLU A 265 -8.34 16.95 -1.12
N VAL A 266 -7.47 15.94 -1.19
CA VAL A 266 -7.85 14.51 -1.12
C VAL A 266 -8.53 14.23 0.21
N ASP A 267 -7.93 14.62 1.33
CA ASP A 267 -8.53 14.48 2.67
C ASP A 267 -9.92 15.12 2.74
N ARG A 268 -10.05 16.36 2.23
CA ARG A 268 -11.34 17.08 2.19
C ARG A 268 -12.39 16.34 1.37
N ALA A 269 -12.03 15.87 0.18
CA ALA A 269 -12.95 15.13 -0.69
C ALA A 269 -13.34 13.78 -0.08
N TRP A 270 -12.40 13.09 0.56
CA TRP A 270 -12.65 11.82 1.26
C TRP A 270 -13.65 11.99 2.40
N MET A 271 -13.46 13.02 3.24
CA MET A 271 -14.36 13.32 4.36
C MET A 271 -15.81 13.59 3.94
N GLU A 272 -16.06 13.95 2.67
CA GLU A 272 -17.42 14.16 2.16
C GLU A 272 -18.16 12.84 1.89
N ILE A 273 -17.46 11.70 1.75
CA ILE A 273 -18.09 10.39 1.55
C ILE A 273 -18.75 9.94 2.86
N LYS A 274 -20.08 9.71 2.82
CA LYS A 274 -20.89 9.29 3.98
C LYS A 274 -21.55 7.92 3.79
N THR A 275 -21.20 7.20 2.74
CA THR A 275 -21.78 5.88 2.46
C THR A 275 -21.12 4.81 3.34
N PRO A 276 -21.78 3.65 3.57
CA PRO A 276 -21.19 2.58 4.38
C PRO A 276 -19.94 1.94 3.78
N VAL A 277 -19.82 1.94 2.45
CA VAL A 277 -18.58 1.63 1.74
C VAL A 277 -17.79 2.91 1.62
N GLN A 278 -16.49 2.88 1.89
CA GLN A 278 -15.57 4.00 1.68
C GLN A 278 -14.26 3.43 1.15
N ILE A 279 -13.60 4.18 0.29
CA ILE A 279 -12.23 3.88 -0.14
C ILE A 279 -11.31 4.35 0.98
N GLY A 280 -10.35 3.52 1.37
CA GLY A 280 -9.31 3.83 2.34
C GLY A 280 -8.50 5.07 1.92
N HIS A 281 -8.01 5.78 2.92
CA HIS A 281 -7.16 6.95 2.70
C HIS A 281 -5.69 6.54 2.85
N PRO A 282 -4.81 6.77 1.86
CA PRO A 282 -3.38 6.49 1.99
C PRO A 282 -2.77 7.45 3.03
N LEU A 283 -2.37 6.96 4.21
CA LEU A 283 -1.89 7.82 5.31
C LEU A 283 -0.57 7.41 5.93
N GLU A 284 -0.05 6.21 5.67
CA GLU A 284 1.07 5.69 6.43
C GLU A 284 2.42 6.29 5.97
N TYR A 285 3.23 6.76 6.90
CA TYR A 285 4.55 7.37 6.63
C TYR A 285 5.63 6.93 7.61
N TYR A 286 5.33 5.93 8.45
CA TYR A 286 6.22 5.50 9.51
C TYR A 286 7.45 4.73 8.99
N GLU A 287 7.38 4.22 7.76
CA GLU A 287 8.47 3.46 7.14
C GLU A 287 9.69 4.33 6.85
N ASP A 288 9.49 5.61 6.46
CA ASP A 288 10.58 6.55 6.25
C ASP A 288 10.84 7.41 7.49
N HIS A 289 11.79 6.97 8.30
CA HIS A 289 12.19 7.64 9.54
C HIS A 289 12.67 9.09 9.33
N PHE A 290 13.22 9.44 8.17
CA PHE A 290 13.86 10.73 7.98
C PHE A 290 12.91 11.79 7.42
N ARG A 291 12.31 11.55 6.24
CA ARG A 291 11.46 12.56 5.59
C ARG A 291 9.98 12.30 5.79
N LYS A 292 9.61 11.18 6.44
CA LYS A 292 8.21 10.76 6.56
C LYS A 292 7.55 10.72 5.18
N ALA A 293 8.27 10.18 4.20
CA ALA A 293 7.74 9.91 2.88
C ALA A 293 6.54 8.96 3.03
N VAL A 294 5.39 9.36 2.48
CA VAL A 294 4.15 8.57 2.56
C VAL A 294 4.37 7.28 1.77
N ALA A 295 4.25 6.16 2.48
CA ALA A 295 4.27 4.80 1.96
C ALA A 295 2.98 4.50 1.20
N LEU A 296 2.99 3.44 0.40
CA LEU A 296 1.87 3.11 -0.46
C LEU A 296 0.91 2.19 0.28
N GLU A 297 -0.26 2.71 0.59
CA GLU A 297 -1.37 1.98 1.20
C GLU A 297 -2.65 2.28 0.39
N TRP A 298 -3.50 1.28 0.21
CA TRP A 298 -4.73 1.43 -0.56
C TRP A 298 -5.71 0.32 -0.19
N ASP A 299 -6.84 0.72 0.41
CA ASP A 299 -7.87 -0.16 0.95
C ASP A 299 -9.28 0.18 0.44
#